data_AF-A0A1B2DLE1-F1
#
_entry.id   AF-A0A1B2DLE1-F1
#
_cell.length_a   1.000
_cell.length_b   1.000
_cell.length_c   1.000
_cell.angle_alpha   90.00
_cell.angle_beta   90.00
_cell.angle_gamma   90.00
#
_symmetry.space_group_name_H-M   'P 1'
#
loop_
_entity.id
_entity.type
_entity.pdbx_description
1 polymer ?
#
loop_
_entity_poly.entity_id
_entity_poly.type
_entity_poly.pdbx_seq_one_letter_code
_entity_poly.pdbx_strand_id
1 'polypeptide(L)'
;MEPRGLMGGFYRISEWIMRLSVINVLWLICSIPFVLLAFVGVFPGNAASLDEAAYLDHVKTTLIFMAIVAPFTLFPATAAMFAVARKWVMGETDVPLFKTYFRGYKENYLQSMIGGFFYAILFAIMIVDFIVYRDQYSLISYIFIALLLLLVISLFNFFSMLVHYHMKTFQLLKNAILITIGRPIRSFSSAVMSGAVIYISTRFTFLIPFFMGSIIAYLSFWNFYMIYQKLQEQAEKARLAQEAQEVEFAELTDGDSSSSNK
;
A
#
# COMPACT_ATOMS: atom_id res chain seq x y z
N MET A 1 -31.45 -14.61 4.75
CA MET A 1 -31.71 -15.66 3.74
C MET A 1 -31.00 -15.24 2.48
N GLU A 2 -29.93 -15.93 2.07
CA GLU A 2 -29.31 -15.65 0.77
C GLU A 2 -30.32 -16.01 -0.33
N PRO A 3 -30.76 -15.07 -1.18
CA PRO A 3 -31.63 -15.43 -2.29
C PRO A 3 -30.81 -16.27 -3.28
N ARG A 4 -31.09 -17.57 -3.37
CA ARG A 4 -30.44 -18.47 -4.34
C ARG A 4 -30.93 -18.13 -5.74
N GLY A 5 -30.00 -17.86 -6.67
CA GLY A 5 -30.28 -17.54 -8.08
C GLY A 5 -29.63 -16.23 -8.55
N LEU A 6 -30.02 -15.75 -9.74
CA LEU A 6 -29.54 -14.49 -10.34
C LEU A 6 -29.70 -13.30 -9.37
N MET A 7 -30.80 -13.26 -8.62
CA MET A 7 -31.10 -12.23 -7.63
C MET A 7 -30.04 -12.13 -6.52
N GLY A 8 -29.48 -13.25 -6.07
CA GLY A 8 -28.38 -13.26 -5.09
C GLY A 8 -27.02 -12.90 -5.66
N GLY A 9 -26.81 -13.09 -6.98
CA GLY A 9 -25.65 -12.57 -7.69
C GLY A 9 -25.67 -11.04 -7.74
N PHE A 10 -26.79 -10.46 -8.19
CA PHE A 10 -26.98 -9.02 -8.23
C PHE A 10 -26.88 -8.37 -6.85
N TYR A 11 -27.46 -8.99 -5.82
CA TYR A 11 -27.34 -8.51 -4.44
C TYR A 11 -25.88 -8.44 -3.99
N ARG A 12 -25.09 -9.50 -4.20
CA ARG A 12 -23.67 -9.52 -3.83
C ARG A 12 -22.85 -8.46 -4.57
N ILE A 13 -23.09 -8.26 -5.87
CA ILE A 13 -22.41 -7.22 -6.65
C ILE A 13 -22.77 -5.84 -6.10
N SER A 14 -24.06 -5.56 -5.90
CA SER A 14 -24.53 -4.29 -5.34
C SER A 14 -23.94 -4.03 -3.96
N GLU A 15 -23.81 -5.06 -3.13
CA GLU A 15 -23.21 -4.97 -1.81
C GLU A 15 -21.71 -4.62 -1.89
N TRP A 16 -20.96 -5.23 -2.81
CA TRP A 16 -19.56 -4.86 -3.03
C TRP A 16 -19.39 -3.44 -3.57
N ILE A 17 -20.25 -3.02 -4.51
CA ILE A 17 -20.26 -1.63 -5.00
C ILE A 17 -20.49 -0.67 -3.84
N MET A 18 -21.48 -0.94 -2.98
CA MET A 18 -21.75 -0.14 -1.79
C MET A 18 -20.56 -0.11 -0.82
N ARG A 19 -19.96 -1.27 -0.51
CA ARG A 19 -18.80 -1.38 0.39
C ARG A 19 -17.60 -0.59 -0.09
N LEU A 20 -17.21 -0.76 -1.36
CA LEU A 20 -16.11 -0.02 -1.98
C LEU A 20 -16.39 1.48 -1.98
N SER A 21 -17.59 1.88 -2.39
CA SER A 21 -18.02 3.29 -2.42
C SER A 21 -17.96 3.95 -1.06
N VAL A 22 -18.51 3.32 -0.02
CA VAL A 22 -18.56 3.90 1.34
C VAL A 22 -17.15 4.11 1.88
N ILE A 23 -16.25 3.14 1.72
CA ILE A 23 -14.88 3.27 2.21
C ILE A 23 -14.09 4.33 1.43
N ASN A 24 -14.30 4.45 0.11
CA ASN A 24 -13.66 5.49 -0.68
C ASN A 24 -14.14 6.90 -0.30
N VAL A 25 -15.43 7.06 -0.04
CA VAL A 25 -16.00 8.33 0.44
C VAL A 25 -15.47 8.68 1.83
N LEU A 26 -15.38 7.72 2.75
CA LEU A 26 -14.77 7.95 4.07
C LEU A 26 -13.30 8.36 3.96
N TRP A 27 -12.55 7.73 3.06
CA TRP A 27 -11.18 8.12 2.77
C TRP A 27 -11.08 9.53 2.20
N LEU A 28 -11.97 9.90 1.27
CA LEU A 28 -12.03 11.25 0.72
C LEU A 28 -12.30 12.28 1.82
N ILE A 29 -13.27 12.02 2.70
CA ILE A 29 -13.64 12.90 3.82
C ILE A 29 -12.47 13.07 4.79
N CYS A 30 -11.80 11.97 5.18
CA CYS A 30 -10.67 12.05 6.10
C CYS A 30 -9.41 12.66 5.48
N SER A 31 -9.31 12.71 4.15
CA SER A 31 -8.18 13.29 3.42
C SER A 31 -8.50 14.65 2.77
N ILE A 32 -9.64 15.29 3.12
CA ILE A 32 -10.09 16.57 2.55
C ILE A 32 -8.98 17.61 2.42
N PRO A 33 -8.15 17.90 3.46
CA PRO A 33 -7.12 18.92 3.33
C PRO A 33 -6.11 18.62 2.21
N PHE A 34 -5.71 17.35 2.07
CA PHE A 34 -4.82 16.92 1.00
C PHE A 34 -5.51 16.98 -0.37
N VAL A 35 -6.77 16.52 -0.46
CA VAL A 35 -7.54 16.48 -1.72
C VAL A 35 -7.82 17.88 -2.25
N LEU A 36 -8.14 18.85 -1.37
CA LEU A 36 -8.34 20.24 -1.76
C LEU A 36 -7.04 20.86 -2.32
N LEU A 37 -5.90 20.61 -1.67
CA LEU A 37 -4.61 21.07 -2.19
C LEU A 37 -4.29 20.42 -3.55
N ALA A 38 -4.53 19.12 -3.70
CA ALA A 38 -4.35 18.42 -4.97
C ALA A 38 -5.25 19.03 -6.08
N PHE A 39 -6.50 19.35 -5.75
CA PHE A 39 -7.43 19.99 -6.67
C PHE A 39 -6.93 21.38 -7.11
N VAL A 40 -6.47 22.22 -6.17
CA VAL A 40 -5.89 23.55 -6.47
C VAL A 40 -4.62 23.45 -7.32
N GLY A 41 -3.81 22.41 -7.12
CA GLY A 41 -2.62 22.17 -7.93
C GLY A 41 -2.92 21.73 -9.36
N VAL A 42 -3.92 20.87 -9.56
CA VAL A 42 -4.30 20.33 -10.88
C VAL A 42 -5.22 21.29 -11.65
N PHE A 43 -6.08 22.03 -10.96
CA PHE A 43 -7.00 23.00 -11.52
C PHE A 43 -6.61 24.41 -11.06
N PRO A 44 -5.55 24.99 -11.64
CA PRO A 44 -4.99 26.27 -11.20
C PRO A 44 -5.96 27.47 -11.33
N GLY A 45 -7.13 27.30 -11.97
CA GLY A 45 -8.09 28.38 -12.18
C GLY A 45 -7.44 29.56 -12.91
N ASN A 46 -7.40 30.73 -12.26
CA ASN A 46 -6.75 31.95 -12.77
C ASN A 46 -5.22 31.79 -12.98
N ALA A 47 -4.58 30.76 -12.43
CA ALA A 47 -3.17 30.48 -12.67
C ALA A 47 -2.90 29.80 -14.04
N ALA A 48 -3.93 29.42 -14.80
CA ALA A 48 -3.78 28.92 -16.18
C ALA A 48 -3.38 30.02 -17.19
N SER A 49 -3.53 31.31 -16.82
CA SER A 49 -3.05 32.44 -17.62
C SER A 49 -1.63 32.89 -17.25
N LEU A 50 -0.94 32.15 -16.38
CA LEU A 50 0.45 32.41 -16.03
C LEU A 50 1.38 31.93 -17.14
N ASP A 51 2.50 32.63 -17.30
CA ASP A 51 3.67 32.10 -18.04
C ASP A 51 4.10 30.76 -17.44
N GLU A 52 4.68 29.89 -18.29
CA GLU A 52 5.24 28.58 -17.94
C GLU A 52 6.07 28.59 -16.66
N ALA A 53 6.92 29.59 -16.46
CA ALA A 53 7.75 29.69 -15.25
C ALA A 53 6.91 29.85 -13.97
N ALA A 54 5.86 30.67 -14.02
CA ALA A 54 4.97 30.91 -12.88
C ALA A 54 4.03 29.73 -12.63
N TYR A 55 3.61 29.01 -13.67
CA TYR A 55 2.87 27.74 -13.51
C TYR A 55 3.73 26.69 -12.79
N LEU A 56 5.00 26.53 -13.17
CA LEU A 56 5.91 25.59 -12.53
C LEU A 56 6.15 25.93 -11.04
N ASP A 57 6.24 27.21 -10.70
CA ASP A 57 6.39 27.64 -9.30
C ASP A 57 5.14 27.35 -8.46
N HIS A 58 3.94 27.60 -9.02
CA HIS A 58 2.66 27.24 -8.40
C HIS A 58 2.57 25.73 -8.12
N VAL A 59 2.93 24.90 -9.10
CA VAL A 59 2.94 23.44 -8.95
C VAL A 59 3.92 23.00 -7.86
N LYS A 60 5.15 23.53 -7.85
CA LYS A 60 6.16 23.22 -6.82
C LYS A 60 5.68 23.58 -5.43
N THR A 61 5.14 24.79 -5.26
CA THR A 61 4.60 25.28 -4.00
C THR A 61 3.46 24.38 -3.51
N THR A 62 2.55 24.01 -4.39
CA THR A 62 1.44 23.10 -4.06
C THR A 62 1.94 21.72 -3.63
N LEU A 63 2.94 21.16 -4.32
CA LEU A 63 3.54 19.87 -3.96
C LEU A 63 4.18 19.90 -2.55
N ILE A 64 4.82 21.01 -2.17
CA ILE A 64 5.40 21.18 -0.83
C ILE A 64 4.30 21.15 0.24
N PHE A 65 3.21 21.91 0.05
CA PHE A 65 2.08 21.88 0.97
C PHE A 65 1.43 20.50 1.07
N MET A 66 1.27 19.82 -0.07
CA MET A 66 0.77 18.44 -0.10
C MET A 66 1.68 17.48 0.67
N ALA A 67 2.99 17.60 0.52
CA ALA A 67 3.96 16.76 1.24
C ALA A 67 3.91 16.98 2.76
N ILE A 68 3.64 18.22 3.21
CA ILE A 68 3.50 18.55 4.64
C ILE A 68 2.17 18.01 5.20
N VAL A 69 1.08 18.10 4.46
CA VAL A 69 -0.27 17.74 4.92
C VAL A 69 -0.55 16.23 4.81
N ALA A 70 0.08 15.54 3.85
CA ALA A 70 -0.15 14.12 3.59
C ALA A 70 0.07 13.22 4.82
N PRO A 71 1.17 13.34 5.60
CA PRO A 71 1.39 12.50 6.79
C PRO A 71 0.26 12.60 7.82
N PHE A 72 -0.38 13.76 7.96
CA PHE A 72 -1.41 13.97 8.97
C PHE A 72 -2.81 13.53 8.54
N THR A 73 -3.10 13.53 7.23
CA THR A 73 -4.47 13.36 6.72
C THR A 73 -4.58 12.19 5.76
N LEU A 74 -3.79 12.19 4.68
CA LEU A 74 -3.80 11.16 3.65
C LEU A 74 -3.33 9.80 4.17
N PHE A 75 -2.23 9.78 4.93
CA PHE A 75 -1.64 8.52 5.40
C PHE A 75 -2.54 7.79 6.42
N PRO A 76 -3.06 8.45 7.48
CA PRO A 76 -4.02 7.83 8.37
C PRO A 76 -5.33 7.41 7.70
N ALA A 77 -5.84 8.20 6.75
CA ALA A 77 -7.02 7.83 5.97
C ALA A 77 -6.76 6.56 5.13
N THR A 78 -5.60 6.48 4.49
CA THR A 78 -5.20 5.31 3.69
C THR A 78 -4.99 4.09 4.57
N ALA A 79 -4.37 4.22 5.75
CA ALA A 79 -4.24 3.13 6.72
C ALA A 79 -5.63 2.59 7.15
N ALA A 80 -6.61 3.47 7.40
CA ALA A 80 -7.96 3.08 7.74
C ALA A 80 -8.66 2.30 6.62
N MET A 81 -8.49 2.75 5.37
CA MET A 81 -8.99 2.05 4.19
C MET A 81 -8.36 0.64 4.05
N PHE A 82 -7.03 0.53 4.23
CA PHE A 82 -6.34 -0.75 4.23
C PHE A 82 -6.78 -1.67 5.39
N ALA A 83 -7.15 -1.12 6.55
CA ALA A 83 -7.66 -1.91 7.66
C ALA A 83 -9.00 -2.59 7.33
N VAL A 84 -9.86 -1.92 6.55
CA VAL A 84 -11.10 -2.54 6.04
C VAL A 84 -10.80 -3.53 4.92
N ALA A 85 -9.93 -3.17 3.96
CA ALA A 85 -9.50 -4.07 2.90
C ALA A 85 -8.90 -5.39 3.44
N ARG A 86 -8.12 -5.30 4.53
CA ARG A 86 -7.60 -6.46 5.25
C ARG A 86 -8.71 -7.41 5.69
N LYS A 87 -9.76 -6.88 6.29
CA LYS A 87 -10.90 -7.70 6.78
C LYS A 87 -11.60 -8.40 5.62
N TRP A 88 -11.83 -7.70 4.52
CA TRP A 88 -12.43 -8.27 3.32
C TRP A 88 -11.60 -9.40 2.70
N VAL A 89 -10.28 -9.19 2.55
CA VAL A 89 -9.38 -10.20 1.98
C VAL A 89 -9.25 -11.42 2.90
N MET A 90 -9.36 -11.24 4.23
CA MET A 90 -9.34 -12.33 5.21
C MET A 90 -10.71 -13.02 5.39
N GLY A 91 -11.72 -12.67 4.59
CA GLY A 91 -13.04 -13.31 4.59
C GLY A 91 -14.07 -12.71 5.56
N GLU A 92 -13.68 -11.71 6.37
CA GLU A 92 -14.58 -10.99 7.28
C GLU A 92 -15.31 -9.86 6.52
N THR A 93 -16.23 -10.21 5.62
CA THR A 93 -16.82 -9.22 4.71
C THR A 93 -17.98 -8.42 5.31
N ASP A 94 -18.68 -8.96 6.31
CA ASP A 94 -19.89 -8.38 6.92
C ASP A 94 -19.59 -7.42 8.08
N VAL A 95 -18.39 -6.83 8.08
CA VAL A 95 -17.96 -5.92 9.14
C VAL A 95 -18.65 -4.56 9.02
N PRO A 96 -19.02 -3.91 10.14
CA PRO A 96 -19.63 -2.58 10.11
C PRO A 96 -18.62 -1.55 9.57
N LEU A 97 -18.80 -1.12 8.32
CA LEU A 97 -17.83 -0.32 7.55
C LEU A 97 -17.34 0.92 8.30
N PHE A 98 -18.25 1.77 8.80
CA PHE A 98 -17.91 2.98 9.52
C PHE A 98 -17.11 2.71 10.80
N LYS A 99 -17.56 1.74 11.61
CA LYS A 99 -16.91 1.38 12.87
C LYS A 99 -15.53 0.78 12.62
N THR A 100 -15.41 -0.11 11.63
CA THR A 100 -14.13 -0.73 11.27
C THR A 100 -13.15 0.30 10.71
N TYR A 101 -13.62 1.21 9.86
CA TYR A 101 -12.80 2.28 9.29
C TYR A 101 -12.25 3.21 10.40
N PHE A 102 -13.12 3.80 11.23
CA PHE A 102 -12.66 4.74 12.26
C PHE A 102 -11.88 4.07 13.40
N ARG A 103 -12.14 2.79 13.68
CA ARG A 103 -11.27 2.01 14.58
C ARG A 103 -9.87 1.87 13.98
N GLY A 104 -9.77 1.43 12.73
CA GLY A 104 -8.49 1.32 12.01
C GLY A 104 -7.76 2.66 11.89
N TYR A 105 -8.50 3.76 11.67
CA TYR A 105 -7.96 5.11 11.62
C TYR A 105 -7.27 5.48 12.94
N LYS A 106 -7.93 5.25 14.08
CA LYS A 106 -7.40 5.59 15.41
C LYS A 106 -6.24 4.69 15.83
N GLU A 107 -6.40 3.38 15.64
CA GLU A 107 -5.39 2.38 16.04
C GLU A 107 -4.07 2.58 15.30
N ASN A 108 -4.14 2.95 14.02
CA ASN A 108 -2.95 3.05 13.17
C ASN A 108 -2.50 4.49 12.90
N TYR A 109 -3.14 5.50 13.51
CA TYR A 109 -2.89 6.91 13.21
C TYR A 109 -1.41 7.28 13.37
N LEU A 110 -0.84 7.02 14.56
CA LEU A 110 0.52 7.44 14.87
C LEU A 110 1.56 6.74 13.99
N GLN A 111 1.41 5.43 13.79
CA GLN A 111 2.35 4.66 12.97
C GLN A 111 2.28 5.08 11.50
N SER A 112 1.07 5.29 10.97
CA SER A 112 0.87 5.73 9.59
C SER A 112 1.36 7.16 9.35
N MET A 113 1.18 8.05 10.32
CA MET A 113 1.69 9.43 10.27
C MET A 113 3.23 9.47 10.28
N ILE A 114 3.88 8.72 11.17
CA ILE A 114 5.36 8.62 11.22
C ILE A 114 5.91 8.01 9.92
N GLY A 115 5.28 6.94 9.43
CA GLY A 115 5.60 6.38 8.12
C GLY A 115 5.38 7.39 7.00
N GLY A 116 4.35 8.23 7.13
CA GLY A 116 4.04 9.34 6.22
C GLY A 116 5.15 10.35 6.09
N PHE A 117 5.73 10.80 7.21
CA PHE A 117 6.89 11.69 7.15
C PHE A 117 8.07 11.06 6.43
N PHE A 118 8.35 9.79 6.73
CA PHE A 118 9.44 9.07 6.07
C PHE A 118 9.23 8.98 4.55
N TYR A 119 8.05 8.54 4.10
CA TYR A 119 7.76 8.45 2.66
C TYR A 119 7.68 9.83 2.00
N ALA A 120 7.14 10.85 2.66
CA ALA A 120 7.08 12.21 2.12
C ALA A 120 8.48 12.77 1.85
N ILE A 121 9.43 12.56 2.78
CA ILE A 121 10.84 12.94 2.59
C ILE A 121 11.46 12.16 1.42
N LEU A 122 11.24 10.84 1.34
CA LEU A 122 11.76 10.05 0.23
C LEU A 122 11.19 10.49 -1.12
N PHE A 123 9.88 10.75 -1.21
CA PHE A 123 9.27 11.29 -2.43
C PHE A 123 9.84 12.65 -2.80
N ALA A 124 10.03 13.56 -1.84
CA ALA A 124 10.63 14.87 -2.08
C ALA A 124 12.05 14.76 -2.65
N ILE A 125 12.90 13.92 -2.04
CA ILE A 125 14.27 13.66 -2.54
C ILE A 125 14.22 13.11 -3.97
N MET A 126 13.41 12.07 -4.22
CA MET A 126 13.31 11.46 -5.55
C MET A 126 12.78 12.42 -6.62
N ILE A 127 11.84 13.30 -6.28
CA ILE A 127 11.32 14.32 -7.20
C ILE A 127 12.39 15.36 -7.53
N VAL A 128 13.12 15.84 -6.52
CA VAL A 128 14.21 16.81 -6.72
C VAL A 128 15.32 16.21 -7.57
N ASP A 129 15.78 14.99 -7.25
CA ASP A 129 16.80 14.29 -8.01
C ASP A 129 16.36 14.10 -9.47
N PHE A 130 15.13 13.64 -9.69
CA PHE A 130 14.60 13.48 -11.04
C PHE A 130 14.60 14.78 -11.84
N ILE A 131 14.23 15.92 -11.23
CA ILE A 131 14.26 17.23 -11.88
C ILE A 131 15.69 17.63 -12.25
N VAL A 132 16.66 17.46 -11.34
CA VAL A 132 18.07 17.83 -11.55
C VAL A 132 18.71 17.00 -12.65
N TYR A 133 18.48 15.69 -12.66
CA TYR A 133 19.15 14.76 -13.57
C TYR A 133 18.46 14.58 -14.92
N ARG A 134 17.22 15.06 -15.09
CA ARG A 134 16.45 14.93 -16.35
C ARG A 134 17.17 15.50 -17.56
N ASP A 135 17.73 16.70 -17.43
CA ASP A 135 18.23 17.46 -18.58
C ASP A 135 19.68 17.14 -18.94
N GLN A 136 20.47 16.67 -17.97
CA GLN A 136 21.90 16.40 -18.15
C GLN A 136 22.24 14.92 -18.37
N TYR A 137 21.44 13.99 -17.82
CA TYR A 137 21.78 12.57 -17.80
C TYR A 137 20.55 11.68 -18.03
N SER A 138 20.10 11.57 -19.27
CA SER A 138 18.87 10.85 -19.65
C SER A 138 18.80 9.40 -19.13
N LEU A 139 19.92 8.68 -19.10
CA LEU A 139 19.98 7.31 -18.57
C LEU A 139 19.70 7.27 -17.04
N ILE A 140 20.24 8.23 -16.30
CA ILE A 140 20.09 8.32 -14.84
C ILE A 140 18.63 8.67 -14.49
N SER A 141 17.95 9.47 -15.31
CA SER A 141 16.54 9.81 -15.09
C SER A 141 15.62 8.59 -15.14
N TYR A 142 15.89 7.61 -16.03
CA TYR A 142 15.13 6.36 -16.07
C TYR A 142 15.30 5.52 -14.80
N ILE A 143 16.48 5.57 -14.17
CA ILE A 143 16.73 4.90 -12.88
C ILE A 143 15.86 5.55 -11.79
N PHE A 144 15.81 6.88 -11.73
CA PHE A 144 14.94 7.59 -10.76
C PHE A 144 13.45 7.30 -10.97
N ILE A 145 12.98 7.17 -12.21
CA ILE A 145 11.61 6.75 -12.50
C ILE A 145 11.35 5.33 -11.97
N ALA A 146 12.27 4.40 -12.20
CA ALA A 146 12.16 3.04 -11.68
C ALA A 146 12.16 3.02 -10.14
N LEU A 147 13.02 3.81 -9.49
CA LEU A 147 13.06 3.95 -8.04
C LEU A 147 11.78 4.57 -7.48
N LEU A 148 11.21 5.58 -8.15
CA LEU A 148 9.93 6.18 -7.78
C LEU A 148 8.80 5.15 -7.83
N LEU A 149 8.76 4.32 -8.88
CA LEU A 149 7.79 3.24 -9.00
C LEU A 149 7.95 2.20 -7.88
N LEU A 150 9.19 1.82 -7.55
CA LEU A 150 9.46 0.96 -6.39
C LEU A 150 9.03 1.60 -5.08
N LEU A 151 9.22 2.92 -4.92
CA LEU A 151 8.80 3.65 -3.72
C LEU A 151 7.27 3.64 -3.54
N VAL A 152 6.52 3.79 -4.63
CA VAL A 152 5.04 3.67 -4.62
C VAL A 152 4.60 2.26 -4.24
N ILE A 153 5.24 1.22 -4.79
CA ILE A 153 4.91 -0.17 -4.42
C ILE A 153 5.25 -0.42 -2.94
N SER A 154 6.40 0.06 -2.48
CA SER A 154 6.81 -0.02 -1.09
C SER A 154 5.81 0.65 -0.16
N LEU A 155 5.22 1.79 -0.58
CA LEU A 155 4.19 2.47 0.19
C LEU A 155 2.93 1.60 0.37
N PHE A 156 2.44 0.93 -0.68
CA PHE A 156 1.31 0.02 -0.56
C PHE A 156 1.62 -1.21 0.31
N ASN A 157 2.84 -1.75 0.20
CA ASN A 157 3.31 -2.82 1.08
C ASN A 157 3.39 -2.35 2.54
N PHE A 158 3.86 -1.12 2.79
CA PHE A 158 3.88 -0.53 4.11
C PHE A 158 2.48 -0.45 4.73
N PHE A 159 1.48 0.07 4.01
CA PHE A 159 0.11 0.11 4.54
C PHE A 159 -0.46 -1.28 4.80
N SER A 160 -0.23 -2.24 3.88
CA SER A 160 -0.68 -3.61 4.06
C SER A 160 -0.06 -4.27 5.29
N MET A 161 1.23 -4.05 5.49
CA MET A 161 1.95 -4.52 6.66
C MET A 161 1.48 -3.84 7.95
N LEU A 162 1.30 -2.52 7.93
CA LEU A 162 0.93 -1.71 9.09
C LEU A 162 -0.41 -2.15 9.67
N VAL A 163 -1.39 -2.51 8.83
CA VAL A 163 -2.70 -2.98 9.31
C VAL A 163 -2.73 -4.46 9.64
N HIS A 164 -1.75 -5.24 9.15
CA HIS A 164 -1.73 -6.68 9.31
C HIS A 164 -0.82 -7.16 10.44
N TYR A 165 0.30 -6.47 10.65
CA TYR A 165 1.30 -6.81 11.64
C TYR A 165 1.31 -5.85 12.82
N HIS A 166 1.49 -6.38 14.02
CA HIS A 166 1.72 -5.61 15.23
C HIS A 166 3.23 -5.34 15.44
N MET A 167 3.86 -4.66 14.48
CA MET A 167 5.30 -4.34 14.50
C MET A 167 5.56 -2.86 14.78
N LYS A 168 6.81 -2.53 15.13
CA LYS A 168 7.25 -1.11 15.28
C LYS A 168 7.36 -0.45 13.90
N THR A 169 7.10 0.85 13.81
CA THR A 169 7.10 1.60 12.54
C THR A 169 8.40 1.43 11.73
N PHE A 170 9.57 1.47 12.36
CA PHE A 170 10.84 1.29 11.65
C PHE A 170 11.00 -0.11 11.05
N GLN A 171 10.47 -1.15 11.73
CA GLN A 171 10.44 -2.51 11.19
C GLN A 171 9.48 -2.58 10.00
N LEU A 172 8.32 -1.94 10.10
CA LEU A 172 7.36 -1.86 8.98
C LEU A 172 7.99 -1.19 7.75
N LEU A 173 8.69 -0.07 7.92
CA LEU A 173 9.38 0.64 6.85
C LEU A 173 10.46 -0.22 6.18
N LYS A 174 11.37 -0.80 6.97
CA LYS A 174 12.44 -1.67 6.46
C LYS A 174 11.87 -2.86 5.69
N ASN A 175 10.89 -3.52 6.27
CA ASN A 175 10.32 -4.74 5.72
C ASN A 175 9.49 -4.45 4.45
N ALA A 176 8.80 -3.31 4.39
CA ALA A 176 8.07 -2.92 3.18
C ALA A 176 9.00 -2.75 1.98
N ILE A 177 10.15 -2.08 2.17
CA ILE A 177 11.18 -1.94 1.13
C ILE A 177 11.77 -3.30 0.78
N LEU A 178 12.11 -4.12 1.79
CA LEU A 178 12.70 -5.44 1.60
C LEU A 178 11.79 -6.37 0.81
N ILE A 179 10.50 -6.43 1.11
CA ILE A 179 9.54 -7.26 0.37
C ILE A 179 9.41 -6.76 -1.07
N THR A 180 9.41 -5.43 -1.26
CA THR A 180 9.29 -4.82 -2.57
C THR A 180 10.45 -5.22 -3.49
N ILE A 181 11.69 -5.14 -2.97
CA ILE A 181 12.92 -5.51 -3.70
C ILE A 181 13.09 -7.03 -3.79
N GLY A 182 12.79 -7.76 -2.73
CA GLY A 182 13.02 -9.20 -2.63
C GLY A 182 12.07 -10.05 -3.46
N ARG A 183 10.92 -9.51 -3.88
CA ARG A 183 9.93 -10.21 -4.73
C ARG A 183 9.43 -9.34 -5.88
N PRO A 184 10.32 -8.91 -6.80
CA PRO A 184 10.03 -7.87 -7.78
C PRO A 184 8.89 -8.23 -8.72
N ILE A 185 8.73 -9.50 -9.10
CA ILE A 185 7.63 -9.95 -9.99
C ILE A 185 6.26 -9.73 -9.34
N ARG A 186 6.13 -10.01 -8.04
CA ARG A 186 4.86 -9.84 -7.31
C ARG A 186 4.59 -8.37 -7.01
N SER A 187 5.63 -7.63 -6.64
CA SER A 187 5.61 -6.16 -6.50
C SER A 187 5.15 -5.47 -7.79
N PHE A 188 5.69 -5.90 -8.94
CA PHE A 188 5.31 -5.39 -10.26
C PHE A 188 3.84 -5.68 -10.58
N SER A 189 3.32 -6.85 -10.20
CA SER A 189 1.89 -7.15 -10.33
C SER A 189 1.01 -6.16 -9.56
N SER A 190 1.43 -5.69 -8.38
CA SER A 190 0.71 -4.65 -7.64
C SER A 190 0.69 -3.31 -8.38
N ALA A 191 1.82 -2.92 -8.98
CA ALA A 191 1.91 -1.71 -9.81
C ALA A 191 1.02 -1.80 -11.06
N VAL A 192 1.03 -2.94 -11.76
CA VAL A 192 0.19 -3.15 -12.95
C VAL A 192 -1.29 -3.08 -12.59
N MET A 193 -1.72 -3.73 -11.50
CA MET A 193 -3.11 -3.68 -11.05
C MET A 193 -3.53 -2.27 -10.67
N SER A 194 -2.71 -1.56 -9.91
CA SER A 194 -2.98 -0.17 -9.52
C SER A 194 -3.02 0.76 -10.74
N GLY A 195 -2.08 0.59 -11.67
CA GLY A 195 -2.02 1.34 -12.93
C GLY A 195 -3.25 1.08 -13.81
N ALA A 196 -3.74 -0.16 -13.89
CA ALA A 196 -4.96 -0.50 -14.60
C ALA A 196 -6.20 0.20 -13.99
N VAL A 197 -6.31 0.24 -12.65
CA VAL A 197 -7.39 0.94 -11.96
C VAL A 197 -7.34 2.44 -12.24
N ILE A 198 -6.14 3.05 -12.19
CA ILE A 198 -5.95 4.47 -12.51
C ILE A 198 -6.33 4.74 -13.97
N TYR A 199 -5.85 3.93 -14.91
CA TYR A 199 -6.18 4.08 -16.33
C TYR A 199 -7.68 3.99 -16.61
N ILE A 200 -8.38 3.03 -15.99
CA ILE A 200 -9.84 2.92 -16.14
C ILE A 200 -10.54 4.13 -15.49
N SER A 201 -10.04 4.60 -14.35
CA SER A 201 -10.60 5.75 -13.63
C SER A 201 -10.43 7.07 -14.37
N THR A 202 -9.40 7.24 -15.21
CA THR A 202 -9.28 8.43 -16.06
C THR A 202 -10.21 8.41 -17.26
N ARG A 203 -10.66 7.23 -17.71
CA ARG A 203 -11.73 7.09 -18.72
C ARG A 203 -13.13 7.35 -18.13
N PHE A 204 -13.33 6.95 -16.88
CA PHE A 204 -14.59 7.14 -16.16
C PHE A 204 -14.33 7.93 -14.87
N THR A 205 -14.29 9.26 -14.98
CA THR A 205 -13.85 10.17 -13.91
C THR A 205 -14.65 10.04 -12.61
N PHE A 206 -15.91 9.60 -12.66
CA PHE A 206 -16.70 9.30 -11.46
C PHE A 206 -16.09 8.17 -10.60
N LEU A 207 -15.27 7.29 -11.16
CA LEU A 207 -14.58 6.24 -10.39
C LEU A 207 -13.56 6.81 -9.41
N ILE A 208 -13.00 8.00 -9.68
CA ILE A 208 -11.98 8.62 -8.83
C ILE A 208 -12.52 8.89 -7.41
N PRO A 209 -13.63 9.66 -7.22
CA PRO A 209 -14.15 9.95 -5.88
C PRO A 209 -14.86 8.76 -5.23
N PHE A 210 -15.29 7.74 -5.98
CA PHE A 210 -16.10 6.64 -5.42
C PHE A 210 -15.40 5.29 -5.33
N PHE A 211 -14.39 4.98 -6.14
CA PHE A 211 -13.89 3.59 -6.23
C PHE A 211 -12.37 3.47 -6.26
N MET A 212 -11.66 4.41 -6.88
CA MET A 212 -10.24 4.28 -7.22
C MET A 212 -9.36 3.85 -6.04
N GLY A 213 -9.41 4.59 -4.93
CA GLY A 213 -8.60 4.28 -3.74
C GLY A 213 -8.98 2.94 -3.11
N SER A 214 -10.27 2.68 -2.94
CA SER A 214 -10.78 1.45 -2.31
C SER A 214 -10.42 0.18 -3.10
N ILE A 215 -10.49 0.23 -4.44
CA ILE A 215 -10.10 -0.90 -5.30
C ILE A 215 -8.59 -1.10 -5.24
N ILE A 216 -7.78 -0.03 -5.32
CA ILE A 216 -6.33 -0.11 -5.19
C ILE A 216 -5.94 -0.73 -3.84
N ALA A 217 -6.57 -0.30 -2.74
CA ALA A 217 -6.30 -0.83 -1.41
C ALA A 217 -6.66 -2.32 -1.31
N TYR A 218 -7.82 -2.73 -1.84
CA TYR A 218 -8.21 -4.14 -1.89
C TYR A 218 -7.22 -4.99 -2.68
N LEU A 219 -6.89 -4.59 -3.92
CA LEU A 219 -5.98 -5.33 -4.79
C LEU A 219 -4.55 -5.37 -4.23
N SER A 220 -4.08 -4.26 -3.66
CA SER A 220 -2.76 -4.17 -3.04
C SER A 220 -2.66 -5.08 -1.81
N PHE A 221 -3.67 -5.03 -0.92
CA PHE A 221 -3.69 -5.90 0.24
C PHE A 221 -3.81 -7.37 -0.15
N TRP A 222 -4.63 -7.69 -1.16
CA TRP A 222 -4.74 -9.05 -1.69
C TRP A 222 -3.41 -9.57 -2.24
N ASN A 223 -2.68 -8.74 -3.00
CA ASN A 223 -1.35 -9.09 -3.49
C ASN A 223 -0.37 -9.34 -2.33
N PHE A 224 -0.35 -8.44 -1.35
CA PHE A 224 0.44 -8.58 -0.13
C PHE A 224 0.09 -9.86 0.63
N TYR A 225 -1.18 -10.18 0.80
CA TYR A 225 -1.64 -11.35 1.55
C TYR A 225 -1.21 -12.66 0.89
N MET A 226 -1.21 -12.73 -0.45
CA MET A 226 -0.62 -13.85 -1.17
C MET A 226 0.88 -13.98 -0.95
N ILE A 227 1.62 -12.86 -0.91
CA ILE A 227 3.06 -12.87 -0.60
C ILE A 227 3.29 -13.37 0.83
N TYR A 228 2.48 -12.87 1.77
CA TYR A 228 2.51 -13.23 3.17
C TYR A 228 2.31 -14.73 3.39
N GLN A 229 1.24 -15.32 2.84
CA GLN A 229 0.98 -16.75 2.95
C GLN A 229 2.14 -17.59 2.45
N LYS A 230 2.74 -17.21 1.30
CA LYS A 230 3.93 -17.88 0.76
C LYS A 230 5.16 -17.72 1.65
N LEU A 231 5.34 -16.58 2.30
CA LEU A 231 6.44 -16.37 3.25
C LEU A 231 6.26 -17.24 4.49
N GLN A 232 5.03 -17.36 5.01
CA GLN A 232 4.73 -18.24 6.13
C GLN A 232 4.98 -19.71 5.80
N GLU A 233 4.49 -20.18 4.65
CA GLU A 233 4.71 -21.56 4.20
C GLU A 233 6.20 -21.89 4.05
N GLN A 234 7.00 -20.96 3.52
CA GLN A 234 8.45 -21.14 3.41
C GLN A 234 9.15 -21.16 4.77
N ALA A 235 8.73 -20.29 5.70
CA ALA A 235 9.27 -20.26 7.05
C ALA A 235 8.95 -21.55 7.83
N GLU A 236 7.74 -22.07 7.68
CA GLU A 236 7.32 -23.34 8.28
C GLU A 236 8.12 -24.52 7.71
N LYS A 237 8.26 -24.62 6.37
CA LYS A 237 9.09 -25.65 5.73
C LYS A 237 10.55 -25.58 6.17
N ALA A 238 11.11 -24.38 6.30
CA ALA A 238 12.47 -24.19 6.78
C ALA A 238 12.63 -24.64 8.24
N ARG A 239 11.64 -24.37 9.11
CA ARG A 239 11.64 -24.83 10.50
C ARG A 239 11.59 -26.35 10.58
N LEU A 240 10.68 -26.99 9.84
CA LEU A 240 10.56 -28.45 9.79
C LEU A 240 11.84 -29.12 9.25
N ALA A 241 12.50 -28.50 8.26
CA ALA A 241 13.78 -29.01 7.75
C ALA A 241 14.91 -28.89 8.79
N GLN A 242 14.93 -27.82 9.59
CA GLN A 242 15.88 -27.65 10.70
C GLN A 242 15.63 -28.69 11.80
N GLU A 243 14.37 -28.87 12.22
CA GLU A 243 13.98 -29.88 13.20
C GLU A 243 14.37 -31.31 12.74
N ALA A 244 14.18 -31.63 11.46
CA ALA A 244 14.60 -32.93 10.91
C ALA A 244 16.13 -33.12 10.91
N GLN A 245 16.89 -32.08 10.58
CA GLN A 245 18.36 -32.11 10.64
C GLN A 245 18.89 -32.25 12.07
N GLU A 246 18.24 -31.62 13.05
CA GLU A 246 18.60 -31.75 14.47
C GLU A 246 18.35 -33.17 15.00
N VAL A 247 17.24 -33.80 14.59
CA VAL A 247 16.93 -35.21 14.95
C VAL A 247 17.95 -36.16 14.32
N GLU A 248 18.26 -36.00 13.02
CA GLU A 248 19.27 -36.82 12.33
C GLU A 248 20.66 -36.67 12.97
N PHE A 249 21.05 -35.45 13.33
CA PHE A 249 22.31 -35.20 14.03
C PHE A 249 22.35 -35.85 15.42
N ALA A 250 21.26 -35.77 16.20
CA ALA A 250 21.17 -36.39 17.51
C ALA A 250 21.28 -37.93 17.45
N GLU A 251 20.61 -38.57 16.48
CA GLU A 251 20.71 -40.03 16.26
C GLU A 251 22.14 -40.47 15.92
N LEU A 252 22.87 -39.67 15.12
CA LEU A 252 24.27 -39.93 14.77
C LEU A 252 25.21 -39.79 15.99
N THR A 253 24.94 -38.85 16.91
CA THR A 253 25.77 -38.66 18.11
C THR A 253 25.48 -39.65 19.24
N ASP A 254 24.23 -40.09 19.40
CA ASP A 254 23.85 -41.08 20.43
C ASP A 254 24.26 -42.50 20.03
N GLY A 255 24.21 -42.83 18.73
CA GLY A 255 24.66 -44.12 18.21
C GLY A 255 26.13 -44.44 18.52
N ASP A 256 26.98 -43.41 18.61
CA ASP A 256 28.43 -43.56 18.85
C ASP A 256 28.77 -43.75 20.34
N SER A 257 27.89 -43.33 21.26
CA SER A 257 28.09 -43.52 22.71
C SER A 257 27.82 -44.96 23.19
N SER A 258 27.03 -45.73 22.43
CA SER A 258 26.68 -47.12 22.76
C SER A 258 27.68 -48.16 22.26
N SER A 259 28.58 -47.77 21.34
CA SER A 259 29.58 -48.67 20.74
C SER A 259 30.90 -48.73 21.52
N SER A 260 31.16 -47.78 22.44
CA SER A 260 32.44 -47.68 23.18
C SER A 260 32.51 -48.48 24.49
N ASN A 261 31.48 -49.27 24.86
CA ASN A 261 31.42 -50.02 26.12
C ASN A 261 31.39 -51.55 25.95
N LYS A 262 31.95 -52.08 24.86
CA LYS A 262 32.19 -53.51 24.66
C LYS A 262 33.66 -53.83 24.47
#